data_AF-A0A1V5JC06-F1
#
_entry.id   AF-A0A1V5JC06-F1
#
_cell.length_a   1.000
_cell.length_b   1.000
_cell.length_c   1.000
_cell.angle_alpha   90.00
_cell.angle_beta   90.00
_cell.angle_gamma   90.00
#
_symmetry.space_group_name_H-M   'P 1'
#
loop_
_entity.id
_entity.type
_entity.pdbx_description
1 polymer ?
#
loop_
_entity_poly.entity_id
_entity_poly.type
_entity_poly.pdbx_seq_one_letter_code
_entity_poly.pdbx_strand_id
1 'polypeptide(L)' 'MTTYLTWLKNIAVLAVSVVFLVYGINIMSNAFNMNNPMEFVMTFFSASLLILVCLTGLIYCYFRFFPKKPQNEVDDEKE' A
#
# COMPACT_ATOMS: atom_id res chain seq x y z
N MET A 1 -6.47 26.05 -1.09
CA MET A 1 -6.38 25.48 -2.46
C MET A 1 -5.43 24.28 -2.57
N THR A 2 -4.38 24.16 -1.73
CA THR A 2 -3.43 23.03 -1.77
C THR A 2 -3.99 21.70 -1.26
N THR A 3 -4.99 21.71 -0.36
CA THR A 3 -5.55 20.50 0.26
C THR A 3 -6.16 19.51 -0.75
N TYR A 4 -6.81 20.01 -1.80
CA TYR A 4 -7.45 19.17 -2.83
C TYR A 4 -6.42 18.43 -3.70
N LEU A 5 -5.30 19.08 -4.03
CA LEU A 5 -4.20 18.46 -4.79
C LEU A 5 -3.56 17.30 -4.01
N THR A 6 -3.38 17.47 -2.70
CA THR A 6 -2.79 16.43 -1.85
C THR A 6 -3.72 15.22 -1.73
N TRP A 7 -5.03 15.46 -1.66
CA TRP A 7 -6.04 14.40 -1.62
C TRP A 7 -6.12 13.62 -2.94
N LEU A 8 -6.11 14.32 -4.07
CA LEU A 8 -6.11 13.71 -5.40
C LEU A 8 -4.84 12.88 -5.64
N LYS A 9 -3.68 13.40 -5.25
CA LYS A 9 -2.41 12.65 -5.35
C LYS A 9 -2.42 11.41 -4.46
N ASN A 10 -3.07 11.47 -3.29
CA ASN A 10 -3.18 10.33 -2.38
C ASN A 10 -4.12 9.25 -2.94
N ILE A 11 -5.27 9.64 -3.53
CA ILE A 11 -6.16 8.71 -4.24
C ILE A 11 -5.43 8.04 -5.40
N ALA A 12 -4.64 8.79 -6.17
CA ALA A 12 -3.85 8.24 -7.26
C ALA A 12 -2.82 7.22 -6.76
N VAL A 13 -2.11 7.51 -5.67
CA VAL A 13 -1.16 6.57 -5.05
C VAL A 13 -1.87 5.31 -4.56
N LEU A 14 -3.04 5.43 -3.95
CA LEU A 14 -3.84 4.30 -3.48
C LEU A 14 -4.32 3.44 -4.66
N ALA A 15 -4.86 4.06 -5.71
CA ALA A 15 -5.30 3.38 -6.92
C ALA A 15 -4.15 2.64 -7.61
N VAL A 16 -2.99 3.29 -7.77
CA VAL A 16 -1.78 2.66 -8.34
C VAL A 16 -1.34 1.48 -7.48
N SER A 17 -1.30 1.63 -6.15
CA SER A 17 -0.90 0.54 -5.25
C SER A 17 -1.82 -0.68 -5.35
N VAL A 18 -3.14 -0.47 -5.44
CA VAL A 18 -4.11 -1.56 -5.60
C VAL A 18 -3.94 -2.28 -6.94
N VAL A 19 -3.77 -1.53 -8.04
CA VAL A 19 -3.51 -2.13 -9.37
C VAL A 19 -2.23 -2.95 -9.34
N PHE A 20 -1.17 -2.40 -8.74
CA PHE A 20 0.14 -3.06 -8.66
C PHE A 20 0.09 -4.30 -7.74
N LEU A 21 -0.73 -4.29 -6.68
CA LEU A 21 -0.99 -5.44 -5.82
C LEU A 21 -1.67 -6.58 -6.59
N VAL A 22 -2.74 -6.28 -7.34
CA VAL A 22 -3.44 -7.27 -8.18
C VAL A 22 -2.51 -7.86 -9.23
N TYR A 23 -1.61 -7.03 -9.78
CA TYR A 23 -0.58 -7.48 -10.72
C TYR A 23 0.42 -8.43 -10.05
N GLY A 24 0.88 -8.10 -8.84
CA GLY A 24 1.75 -8.96 -8.02
C GLY A 24 1.12 -10.33 -7.74
N ILE A 25 -0.17 -10.36 -7.37
CA ILE A 25 -0.90 -11.61 -7.13
C ILE A 25 -1.03 -12.43 -8.41
N ASN A 26 -1.30 -11.79 -9.56
CA ASN A 26 -1.32 -12.48 -10.85
C ASN A 26 0.02 -13.13 -11.18
N ILE A 27 1.13 -12.41 -11.00
CA ILE A 27 2.49 -12.95 -11.22
C ILE A 27 2.74 -14.14 -10.29
N MET A 28 2.37 -14.02 -9.02
CA MET A 28 2.50 -15.10 -8.04
C MET A 28 1.68 -16.33 -8.44
N SER A 29 0.44 -16.13 -8.89
CA SER A 29 -0.45 -17.19 -9.36
C SER A 29 0.12 -17.89 -10.59
N ASN A 30 0.70 -17.12 -11.52
CA ASN A 30 1.33 -17.63 -12.73
C ASN A 30 2.62 -18.40 -12.43
N ALA A 31 3.35 -18.02 -11.37
CA ALA A 31 4.52 -18.75 -10.90
C ALA A 31 4.15 -20.20 -10.52
N PHE A 32 3.00 -20.43 -9.87
CA PHE A 32 2.55 -21.78 -9.52
C PHE A 32 2.29 -22.70 -10.71
N ASN A 33 2.15 -22.15 -11.92
CA ASN A 33 1.98 -22.93 -13.14
C ASN A 33 3.33 -23.29 -13.82
N MET A 34 4.45 -22.76 -13.31
CA MET A 34 5.77 -23.02 -13.89
C MET A 34 6.30 -24.40 -13.49
N ASN A 35 6.73 -25.17 -14.49
CA ASN A 35 7.23 -26.54 -14.33
C ASN A 35 8.69 -26.59 -13.83
N ASN A 36 9.45 -25.50 -14.01
CA ASN A 36 10.85 -25.41 -13.58
C ASN A 36 10.95 -24.87 -12.13
N PRO A 37 11.55 -25.62 -11.20
CA PRO A 37 11.61 -25.24 -9.78
C PRO A 37 12.45 -23.99 -9.52
N MET A 38 13.49 -23.72 -10.34
CA MET A 38 14.28 -22.49 -10.22
C MET A 38 13.48 -21.24 -10.61
N GLU A 39 12.75 -21.29 -11.73
CA GLU A 39 11.93 -20.18 -12.20
C GLU A 39 10.75 -19.90 -11.25
N PHE A 40 10.19 -20.96 -10.65
CA PHE A 40 9.17 -20.83 -9.61
C PHE A 40 9.68 -19.98 -8.44
N VAL A 41 10.82 -20.34 -7.84
CA VAL A 41 11.34 -19.62 -6.66
C VAL A 41 11.69 -18.17 -7.01
N MET A 42 12.32 -17.94 -8.16
CA MET A 42 12.68 -16.59 -8.59
C MET A 42 11.45 -15.70 -8.77
N THR A 43 10.42 -16.22 -9.44
CA THR A 43 9.17 -15.50 -9.73
C THR A 43 8.34 -15.31 -8.47
N PHE A 44 8.22 -16.33 -7.62
CA PHE A 44 7.50 -16.28 -6.34
C PHE A 44 8.13 -15.26 -5.39
N PHE A 45 9.46 -15.24 -5.29
CA PHE A 45 10.18 -14.30 -4.45
C PHE A 45 10.01 -12.86 -4.95
N SER A 46 10.16 -12.63 -6.26
CA SER A 46 9.96 -11.31 -6.87
C SER A 46 8.52 -10.80 -6.69
N ALA A 47 7.53 -11.66 -6.93
CA ALA A 47 6.12 -11.33 -6.72
C ALA A 47 5.82 -11.00 -5.26
N SER A 48 6.39 -11.75 -4.31
CA SER A 48 6.22 -11.51 -2.87
C SER A 48 6.80 -10.15 -2.46
N LEU A 49 7.98 -9.77 -2.97
CA LEU A 49 8.56 -8.44 -2.74
C LEU A 49 7.68 -7.33 -3.33
N LEU A 50 7.17 -7.54 -4.54
CA LEU A 50 6.26 -6.60 -5.21
C LEU A 50 4.99 -6.38 -4.38
N ILE A 51 4.37 -7.48 -3.91
CA ILE A 51 3.19 -7.43 -3.02
C ILE A 51 3.53 -6.70 -1.71
N LEU A 52 4.69 -6.94 -1.10
CA LEU A 52 5.11 -6.26 0.13
C LEU A 52 5.27 -4.75 -0.07
N VAL A 53 5.90 -4.31 -1.16
CA VAL A 53 6.04 -2.88 -1.50
C VAL A 53 4.66 -2.24 -1.68
N CYS A 54 3.73 -2.92 -2.36
CA CYS A 54 2.34 -2.46 -2.48
C CYS A 54 1.65 -2.35 -1.12
N LEU A 55 1.82 -3.35 -0.24
CA LEU A 55 1.27 -3.35 1.11
C LEU A 55 1.79 -2.16 1.93
N THR A 56 3.11 -1.91 1.90
CA THR A 56 3.70 -0.76 2.60
C THR A 56 3.14 0.56 2.07
N GLY A 57 2.98 0.70 0.75
CA GLY A 57 2.34 1.86 0.14
C GLY A 57 0.87 2.03 0.56
N LEU A 58 0.11 0.94 0.61
CA LEU A 58 -1.27 0.92 1.09
C LEU A 58 -1.37 1.30 2.57
N ILE A 59 -0.54 0.73 3.43
CA ILE A 59 -0.48 1.03 4.87
C ILE A 59 -0.14 2.50 5.09
N TYR A 60 0.86 3.03 4.36
CA TYR A 60 1.21 4.45 4.43
C TYR A 60 0.03 5.34 4.03
N CYS A 61 -0.65 4.99 2.93
CA CYS A 61 -1.81 5.72 2.45
C CYS A 61 -2.98 5.64 3.45
N TYR A 62 -3.19 4.47 4.07
CA TYR A 62 -4.20 4.22 5.10
C TYR A 62 -3.95 5.04 6.37
N PHE A 63 -2.73 5.00 6.92
CA PHE A 63 -2.34 5.81 8.07
C PHE A 63 -2.41 7.32 7.79
N ARG A 64 -2.15 7.74 6.54
CA ARG A 64 -2.32 9.14 6.13
C ARG A 64 -3.79 9.54 6.04
N PHE A 65 -4.68 8.61 5.67
CA PHE A 65 -6.13 8.82 5.56
C PHE A 65 -6.86 8.82 6.90
N PHE A 66 -6.30 8.16 7.92
CA PHE A 66 -6.71 8.30 9.31
C PHE A 66 -5.85 9.39 9.96
N PRO A 67 -6.17 10.70 9.81
CA PRO A 67 -5.55 11.69 10.66
C PRO A 67 -5.83 11.26 12.09
N LYS A 68 -4.78 10.94 12.85
CA LYS A 68 -4.88 10.87 14.31
C LYS A 68 -5.53 12.19 14.71
N LYS A 69 -6.77 12.11 15.19
CA LYS A 69 -7.42 13.24 15.86
C LYS A 69 -6.42 13.68 16.93
N PRO A 70 -5.94 14.93 16.92
CA PRO A 70 -5.03 15.38 17.98
C PRO A 70 -5.77 15.18 19.30
N GLN A 71 -5.24 14.30 20.15
CA GLN A 71 -5.67 14.16 21.53
C GLN A 71 -5.06 15.33 22.31
N ASN A 72 -5.50 16.55 22.02
CA ASN A 72 -5.09 17.77 22.73
C ASN A 72 -6.37 18.55 23.06
N GLU A 73 -7.12 18.09 24.05
CA GLU A 73 -8.14 18.91 24.75
C GLU A 73 -8.41 18.31 26.13
N VAL A 74 -7.35 18.14 26.95
CA VAL A 74 -7.45 18.03 28.41
C VAL A 74 -6.24 18.73 29.02
N ASP A 75 -6.01 19.98 28.64
CA ASP A 75 -5.20 20.93 29.38
C ASP A 75 -5.68 22.31 28.91
N ASP A 76 -5.92 23.22 29.85
CA ASP A 76 -6.50 24.56 29.68
C ASP A 76 -8.03 24.65 29.52
N GLU A 77 -8.71 24.55 30.67
CA GLU A 77 -9.75 25.49 31.18
C GLU A 77 -10.48 24.77 32.35
N LYS A 78 -10.48 25.20 33.62
CA LYS A 78 -10.34 26.52 34.28
C LYS A 78 -9.93 26.26 35.73
N GLU A 79 -8.95 26.99 36.29
CA GLU A 79 -9.13 28.25 37.05
C GLU A 79 -10.21 28.16 38.15
#